data_AF-S2Z9X5-F1
#
_entry.id   AF-S2Z9X5-F1
#
_cell.length_a   1.000
_cell.length_b   1.000
_cell.length_c   1.000
_cell.angle_alpha   90.00
_cell.angle_beta   90.00
_cell.angle_gamma   90.00
#
_symmetry.space_group_name_H-M   'P 1'
#
loop_
_entity.id
_entity.type
_entity.pdbx_description
1 polymer ?
#
loop_
_entity_poly.entity_id
_entity_poly.type
_entity_poly.pdbx_seq_one_letter_code
_entity_poly.pdbx_strand_id
1 'polypeptide(L)'
;MRGCRRGARELASLTGALTVLLALMVWGASSASAGGPTSVLVTSPQSAEATALYYADEEYGELEQLLGPTGKGTRAQPPERELGGERQINATWMAHDISPWRVDRIFPGYSGSRGPVWIHTAADMAHGMNGYWHRAEHPAQLRALLGKLGVMGEDADAGYGGIFPAPWESQEPGSASVPPAPAADTAAVRVGASGADEGTEWWAHWWWALPGVAAGAVLALVLRPLASQGPVNRWRWLRGRSSGPGQELRDV
;
A
#
# COMPACT_ATOMS: atom_id res chain seq x y z
N MET A 1 12.90 10.15 -56.78
CA MET A 1 13.26 10.33 -55.34
C MET A 1 12.15 10.98 -54.49
N ARG A 2 10.86 10.65 -54.67
CA ARG A 2 9.75 11.22 -53.86
C ARG A 2 9.12 10.26 -52.84
N GLY A 3 9.46 8.96 -52.89
CA GLY A 3 8.87 7.93 -52.01
C GLY A 3 9.42 7.88 -50.57
N CYS A 4 10.72 8.06 -50.35
CA CYS A 4 11.33 7.88 -49.02
C CYS A 4 10.89 8.89 -47.94
N ARG A 5 10.35 10.07 -48.32
CA ARG A 5 9.95 11.10 -47.35
C ARG A 5 8.56 10.87 -46.72
N ARG A 6 7.71 10.02 -47.32
CA ARG A 6 6.39 9.69 -46.77
C ARG A 6 6.48 8.63 -45.66
N GLY A 7 7.22 7.54 -45.90
CA GLY A 7 7.38 6.47 -44.90
C GLY A 7 8.07 6.92 -43.61
N ALA A 8 9.02 7.85 -43.68
CA ALA A 8 9.68 8.41 -42.49
C ALA A 8 8.74 9.26 -41.61
N ARG A 9 7.72 9.89 -42.20
CA ARG A 9 6.73 10.70 -41.46
C ARG A 9 5.65 9.83 -40.80
N GLU A 10 5.24 8.74 -41.47
CA GLU A 10 4.30 7.77 -40.89
C GLU A 10 4.91 7.00 -39.71
N LEU A 11 6.16 6.58 -39.83
CA LEU A 11 6.88 5.91 -38.73
C LEU A 11 7.08 6.84 -37.52
N ALA A 12 7.39 8.12 -37.75
CA ALA A 12 7.50 9.10 -36.67
C ALA A 12 6.15 9.35 -35.96
N SER A 13 5.04 9.39 -36.71
CA SER A 13 3.70 9.57 -36.12
C SER A 13 3.24 8.37 -35.29
N LEU A 14 3.53 7.14 -35.73
CA LEU A 14 3.18 5.92 -35.00
C LEU A 14 3.96 5.80 -33.69
N THR A 15 5.24 6.18 -33.71
CA THR A 15 6.08 6.16 -32.51
C THR A 15 5.62 7.21 -31.51
N GLY A 16 5.31 8.43 -31.97
CA GLY A 16 4.77 9.49 -31.12
C GLY A 16 3.43 9.12 -30.46
N ALA A 17 2.51 8.54 -31.23
CA ALA A 17 1.22 8.08 -30.72
C ALA A 17 1.38 6.98 -29.65
N LEU A 18 2.26 6.00 -29.89
CA LEU A 18 2.53 4.92 -28.94
C LEU A 18 3.11 5.46 -27.63
N THR A 19 4.04 6.43 -27.72
CA THR A 19 4.69 7.03 -26.53
C THR A 19 3.70 7.81 -25.68
N VAL A 20 2.77 8.54 -26.31
CA VAL A 20 1.70 9.26 -25.62
C VAL A 20 0.72 8.28 -24.97
N LEU A 21 0.36 7.18 -25.66
CA LEU A 21 -0.54 6.16 -25.10
C LEU A 21 0.07 5.47 -23.86
N LEU A 22 1.36 5.15 -23.92
CA LEU A 22 2.12 4.58 -22.80
C LEU A 22 2.23 5.57 -21.63
N ALA A 23 2.51 6.85 -21.89
CA ALA A 23 2.57 7.88 -20.86
C ALA A 23 1.20 8.08 -20.17
N LEU A 24 0.11 8.05 -20.95
CA LEU A 24 -1.26 8.12 -20.42
C LEU A 24 -1.63 6.87 -19.60
N MET A 25 -1.19 5.68 -20.01
CA MET A 25 -1.40 4.44 -19.25
C MET A 25 -0.63 4.43 -17.93
N VAL A 26 0.63 4.90 -17.92
CA VAL A 26 1.46 4.96 -16.71
C VAL A 26 0.96 6.01 -15.72
N TRP A 27 0.50 7.17 -16.19
CA TRP A 27 -0.12 8.18 -15.31
C TRP A 27 -1.58 7.89 -14.96
N GLY A 28 -2.28 7.10 -15.77
CA GLY A 28 -3.66 6.69 -15.53
C GLY A 28 -3.78 5.42 -14.68
N ALA A 29 -2.69 4.69 -14.46
CA ALA A 29 -2.67 3.55 -13.56
C ALA A 29 -2.89 4.05 -12.12
N SER A 30 -4.12 3.87 -11.63
CA SER A 30 -4.42 4.03 -10.21
C SER A 30 -3.48 3.15 -9.41
N SER A 31 -2.88 3.67 -8.34
CA SER A 31 -2.03 2.88 -7.45
C SER A 31 -2.82 1.67 -6.96
N ALA A 32 -2.48 0.48 -7.47
CA ALA A 32 -3.00 -0.76 -6.93
C ALA A 32 -2.37 -0.95 -5.56
N SER A 33 -3.10 -0.59 -4.50
CA SER A 33 -2.73 -0.89 -3.12
C SER A 33 -2.93 -2.39 -2.89
N ALA A 34 -1.95 -3.19 -3.29
CA ALA A 34 -2.03 -4.65 -3.35
C ALA A 34 -1.91 -5.35 -1.98
N GLY A 35 -2.28 -4.70 -0.87
CA GLY A 35 -1.98 -5.19 0.49
C GLY A 35 -3.06 -4.93 1.53
N GLY A 36 -4.32 -4.76 1.14
CA GLY A 36 -5.44 -4.66 2.08
C GLY A 36 -5.79 -6.02 2.71
N PRO A 37 -6.59 -6.02 3.79
CA PRO A 37 -7.14 -7.27 4.32
C PRO A 37 -7.95 -8.01 3.25
N THR A 38 -7.97 -9.33 3.30
CA THR A 38 -8.72 -10.19 2.36
C THR A 38 -9.96 -10.81 2.99
N SER A 39 -10.03 -10.81 4.31
CA SER A 39 -11.20 -11.23 5.09
C SER A 39 -11.27 -10.52 6.42
N VAL A 40 -12.44 -10.60 7.06
CA VAL A 40 -12.67 -10.11 8.42
C VAL A 40 -13.47 -11.13 9.21
N LEU A 41 -13.02 -11.41 10.43
CA LEU A 41 -13.74 -12.20 11.42
C LEU A 41 -14.43 -11.24 12.39
N VAL A 42 -15.75 -11.32 12.49
CA VAL A 42 -16.57 -10.50 13.40
C VAL A 42 -17.08 -11.39 14.53
N THR A 43 -16.82 -10.99 15.77
CA THR A 43 -17.19 -11.76 16.97
C THR A 43 -17.91 -10.89 17.97
N SER A 44 -18.94 -11.43 18.62
CA SER A 44 -19.63 -10.85 19.76
C SER A 44 -19.47 -11.78 20.96
N PRO A 45 -18.48 -11.55 21.82
CA PRO A 45 -18.23 -12.38 23.01
C PRO A 45 -19.43 -12.49 23.96
N GLN A 46 -20.22 -11.42 24.11
CA GLN A 46 -21.34 -11.40 25.04
C GLN A 46 -22.52 -12.26 24.56
N SER A 47 -22.78 -12.33 23.25
CA SER A 47 -23.82 -13.19 22.66
C SER A 47 -23.29 -14.55 22.17
N ALA A 48 -21.99 -14.81 22.29
CA ALA A 48 -21.32 -15.98 21.72
C ALA A 48 -21.56 -16.17 20.20
N GLU A 49 -21.72 -15.05 19.48
CA GLU A 49 -21.97 -15.03 18.04
C GLU A 49 -20.68 -14.72 17.27
N ALA A 50 -20.54 -15.32 16.09
CA ALA A 50 -19.43 -15.04 15.18
C ALA A 50 -19.87 -15.19 13.74
N THR A 51 -19.28 -14.36 12.87
CA THR A 51 -19.41 -14.45 11.42
C THR A 51 -18.10 -14.05 10.75
N ALA A 52 -17.92 -14.41 9.49
CA ALA A 52 -16.76 -14.02 8.71
C ALA A 52 -17.21 -13.51 7.34
N LEU A 53 -16.53 -12.47 6.84
CA LEU A 53 -16.77 -11.88 5.53
C LEU A 53 -15.49 -11.93 4.72
N TYR A 54 -15.62 -12.25 3.44
CA TYR A 54 -14.55 -12.21 2.46
C TYR A 54 -14.58 -10.89 1.68
N TYR A 55 -13.45 -10.46 1.11
CA TYR A 55 -13.35 -9.16 0.42
C TYR A 55 -14.38 -8.96 -0.71
N ALA A 56 -14.92 -10.06 -1.25
CA ALA A 56 -15.91 -10.05 -2.33
C ALA A 56 -17.35 -9.86 -1.82
N ASP A 57 -17.59 -9.98 -0.51
CA ASP A 57 -18.92 -9.78 0.09
C ASP A 57 -19.24 -8.29 0.16
N GLU A 58 -20.47 -7.90 -0.13
CA GLU A 58 -20.88 -6.48 -0.10
C GLU A 58 -20.76 -5.91 1.31
N GLU A 59 -21.14 -6.70 2.32
CA GLU A 59 -21.08 -6.35 3.73
C GLU A 59 -19.64 -6.10 4.22
N TYR A 60 -18.64 -6.70 3.56
CA TYR A 60 -17.23 -6.47 3.88
C TYR A 60 -16.87 -4.99 3.65
N GLY A 61 -17.18 -4.48 2.46
CA GLY A 61 -16.88 -3.09 2.08
C GLY A 61 -17.73 -2.10 2.86
N GLU A 62 -19.00 -2.44 3.13
CA GLU A 62 -19.88 -1.62 3.96
C GLU A 62 -19.34 -1.52 5.40
N LEU A 63 -18.90 -2.64 5.99
CA LEU A 63 -18.31 -2.66 7.32
C LEU A 63 -17.02 -1.83 7.36
N GLU A 64 -16.12 -2.00 6.39
CA GLU A 64 -14.86 -1.25 6.31
C GLU A 64 -15.12 0.26 6.26
N GLN A 65 -16.07 0.69 5.44
CA GLN A 65 -16.46 2.07 5.29
C GLN A 65 -17.04 2.65 6.58
N LEU A 66 -17.95 1.92 7.24
CA LEU A 66 -18.62 2.39 8.46
C LEU A 66 -17.70 2.45 9.69
N LEU A 67 -16.68 1.59 9.74
CA LEU A 67 -15.64 1.65 10.79
C LEU A 67 -14.65 2.78 10.56
N GLY A 68 -14.51 3.24 9.33
CA GLY A 68 -13.64 4.34 8.94
C GLY A 68 -12.16 3.95 8.84
N PRO A 69 -11.30 4.91 8.46
CA PRO A 69 -9.89 4.64 8.23
C PRO A 69 -9.09 4.51 9.53
N THR A 70 -7.95 3.83 9.44
CA THR A 70 -7.00 3.67 10.54
C THR A 70 -6.34 5.00 10.93
N GLY A 71 -5.84 5.08 12.18
CA GLY A 71 -5.08 6.24 12.66
C GLY A 71 -5.88 7.53 12.93
N LYS A 72 -7.20 7.49 12.79
CA LYS A 72 -8.09 8.59 13.20
C LYS A 72 -8.48 8.46 14.67
N GLY A 73 -8.69 9.60 15.34
CA GLY A 73 -9.23 9.65 16.70
C GLY A 73 -8.21 10.05 17.76
N THR A 74 -8.47 9.65 19.01
CA THR A 74 -7.65 9.99 20.18
C THR A 74 -7.10 8.74 20.84
N ARG A 75 -5.89 8.81 21.40
CA ARG A 75 -5.33 7.70 22.19
C ARG A 75 -6.07 7.48 23.51
N ALA A 76 -6.65 8.55 24.07
CA ALA A 76 -7.39 8.48 25.32
C ALA A 76 -8.71 7.72 25.12
N GLN A 77 -8.93 6.72 25.98
CA GLN A 77 -10.21 6.03 26.06
C GLN A 77 -11.31 7.01 26.50
N PRO A 78 -12.50 6.99 25.85
CA PRO A 78 -13.63 7.78 26.30
C PRO A 78 -14.13 7.28 27.67
N PRO A 79 -14.83 8.12 28.46
CA PRO A 79 -15.37 7.69 29.74
C PRO A 79 -16.23 6.41 29.60
N GLU A 80 -16.05 5.42 30.46
CA GLU A 80 -16.72 4.10 30.35
C GLU A 80 -18.25 4.21 30.26
N ARG A 81 -18.84 5.19 30.97
CA ARG A 81 -20.27 5.50 30.87
C ARG A 81 -20.75 5.84 29.45
N GLU A 82 -19.86 6.33 28.58
CA GLU A 82 -20.16 6.65 27.18
C GLU A 82 -20.03 5.44 26.25
N LEU A 83 -19.29 4.39 26.66
CA LEU A 83 -19.19 3.14 25.91
C LEU A 83 -20.48 2.32 25.98
N GLY A 84 -21.37 2.66 26.93
CA GLY A 84 -22.75 2.21 26.94
C GLY A 84 -22.91 0.73 27.28
N GLY A 85 -22.06 0.21 28.18
CA GLY A 85 -22.16 -1.14 28.71
C GLY A 85 -21.01 -2.05 28.30
N GLU A 86 -21.13 -3.34 28.64
CA GLU A 86 -20.10 -4.35 28.39
C GLU A 86 -20.14 -4.91 26.97
N ARG A 87 -21.13 -4.54 26.15
CA ARG A 87 -21.22 -5.07 24.79
C ARG A 87 -20.10 -4.55 23.92
N GLN A 88 -19.26 -5.47 23.49
CA GLN A 88 -18.15 -5.25 22.58
C GLN A 88 -18.25 -6.24 21.44
N ILE A 89 -18.08 -5.75 20.22
CA ILE A 89 -17.96 -6.57 19.02
C ILE A 89 -16.54 -6.36 18.47
N ASN A 90 -15.84 -7.44 18.16
CA ASN A 90 -14.51 -7.37 17.57
C ASN A 90 -14.58 -7.69 16.08
N ALA A 91 -14.08 -6.80 15.23
CA ALA A 91 -13.81 -7.08 13.82
C ALA A 91 -12.29 -7.21 13.63
N THR A 92 -11.83 -8.41 13.30
CA THR A 92 -10.42 -8.73 13.07
C THR A 92 -10.20 -8.91 11.58
N TRP A 93 -9.54 -7.93 10.96
CA TRP A 93 -9.21 -7.91 9.55
C TRP A 93 -7.91 -8.69 9.32
N MET A 94 -7.92 -9.62 8.37
CA MET A 94 -6.81 -10.53 8.11
C MET A 94 -6.15 -10.22 6.77
N ALA A 95 -4.84 -10.00 6.77
CA ALA A 95 -4.02 -10.02 5.58
C ALA A 95 -3.83 -11.48 5.12
N HIS A 96 -4.15 -11.74 3.86
CA HIS A 96 -4.07 -13.08 3.25
C HIS A 96 -4.80 -14.18 4.06
N ASP A 97 -5.83 -13.80 4.80
CA ASP A 97 -6.65 -14.71 5.64
C ASP A 97 -5.90 -15.43 6.77
N ILE A 98 -4.66 -15.04 7.05
CA ILE A 98 -3.78 -15.76 8.01
C ILE A 98 -3.20 -14.88 9.11
N SER A 99 -3.11 -13.56 8.91
CA SER A 99 -2.42 -12.67 9.84
C SER A 99 -3.28 -11.44 10.13
N PRO A 100 -3.59 -11.15 11.40
CA PRO A 100 -4.30 -9.92 11.75
C PRO A 100 -3.54 -8.69 11.23
N TRP A 101 -4.24 -7.87 10.45
CA TRP A 101 -3.76 -6.60 9.90
C TRP A 101 -4.30 -5.42 10.71
N ARG A 102 -5.56 -5.53 11.16
CA ARG A 102 -6.29 -4.50 11.89
C ARG A 102 -7.31 -5.16 12.80
N VAL A 103 -7.54 -4.58 13.97
CA VAL A 103 -8.62 -4.96 14.88
C VAL A 103 -9.42 -3.72 15.22
N ASP A 104 -10.73 -3.78 15.00
CA ASP A 104 -11.69 -2.80 15.49
C ASP A 104 -12.50 -3.41 16.63
N ARG A 105 -12.46 -2.75 17.79
CA ARG A 105 -13.37 -3.06 18.91
C ARG A 105 -14.49 -2.04 18.91
N ILE A 106 -15.70 -2.52 18.69
CA ILE A 106 -16.89 -1.72 18.47
C ILE A 106 -17.74 -1.81 19.73
N PHE A 107 -18.10 -0.65 20.29
CA PHE A 107 -18.94 -0.51 21.46
C PHE A 107 -20.27 0.12 20.99
N PRO A 108 -21.26 -0.71 20.61
CA PRO A 108 -22.54 -0.23 20.07
C PRO A 108 -23.42 0.44 21.13
N GLY A 109 -23.06 0.33 22.40
CA GLY A 109 -23.90 0.66 23.55
C GLY A 109 -24.98 -0.39 23.81
N TYR A 110 -25.85 -0.11 24.77
CA TYR A 110 -26.96 -1.00 25.15
C TYR A 110 -27.92 -1.27 23.98
N SER A 111 -28.59 -2.43 24.02
CA SER A 111 -29.64 -2.77 23.06
C SER A 111 -30.71 -1.66 23.01
N GLY A 112 -31.08 -1.25 21.79
CA GLY A 112 -32.03 -0.15 21.56
C GLY A 112 -31.47 1.27 21.79
N SER A 113 -30.19 1.42 22.15
CA SER A 113 -29.55 2.73 22.30
C SER A 113 -29.50 3.51 20.98
N ARG A 114 -29.81 4.82 21.06
CA ARG A 114 -29.61 5.79 19.98
C ARG A 114 -28.35 6.65 20.17
N GLY A 115 -27.54 6.31 21.18
CA GLY A 115 -26.32 7.05 21.51
C GLY A 115 -25.21 6.90 20.46
N PRO A 116 -24.03 7.50 20.70
CA PRO A 116 -22.86 7.27 19.87
C PRO A 116 -22.47 5.78 19.85
N VAL A 117 -21.83 5.35 18.77
CA VAL A 117 -21.09 4.08 18.72
C VAL A 117 -19.62 4.45 18.79
N TRP A 118 -18.91 3.90 19.78
CA TRP A 118 -17.48 4.10 19.92
C TRP A 118 -16.73 2.94 19.29
N ILE A 119 -15.59 3.25 18.70
CA ILE A 119 -14.72 2.28 18.03
C ILE A 119 -13.30 2.52 18.53
N HIS A 120 -12.58 1.45 18.83
CA HIS A 120 -11.14 1.46 19.03
C HIS A 120 -10.47 0.68 17.88
N THR A 121 -9.68 1.36 17.06
CA THR A 121 -8.96 0.76 15.93
C THR A 121 -7.48 0.63 16.25
N ALA A 122 -6.99 -0.61 16.27
CA ALA A 122 -5.57 -0.94 16.30
C ALA A 122 -5.16 -1.51 14.94
N ALA A 123 -4.16 -0.91 14.29
CA ALA A 123 -3.70 -1.33 12.96
C ALA A 123 -2.17 -1.54 12.89
N ASP A 124 -1.46 -1.27 13.98
CA ASP A 124 -0.02 -1.52 14.09
C ASP A 124 0.24 -2.84 14.83
N MET A 125 -0.23 -3.95 14.24
CA MET A 125 -0.21 -5.26 14.88
C MET A 125 1.21 -5.78 15.18
N ALA A 126 2.24 -5.23 14.53
CA ALA A 126 3.64 -5.59 14.76
C ALA A 126 4.19 -5.00 16.07
N HIS A 127 3.69 -3.83 16.48
CA HIS A 127 4.17 -3.11 17.67
C HIS A 127 3.17 -3.15 18.84
N GLY A 128 2.11 -3.96 18.72
CA GLY A 128 1.17 -4.25 19.80
C GLY A 128 -0.29 -4.02 19.41
N MET A 129 -1.14 -3.82 20.41
CA MET A 129 -2.58 -3.55 20.24
C MET A 129 -2.95 -2.09 20.54
N ASN A 130 -1.96 -1.20 20.54
CA ASN A 130 -2.18 0.24 20.68
C ASN A 130 -3.05 0.75 19.52
N GLY A 131 -4.06 1.55 19.83
CA GLY A 131 -5.03 2.02 18.86
C GLY A 131 -5.67 3.35 19.24
N TYR A 132 -6.47 3.87 18.31
CA TYR A 132 -7.14 5.15 18.45
C TYR A 132 -8.63 4.93 18.68
N TRP A 133 -9.18 5.75 19.56
CA TRP A 133 -10.61 5.83 19.85
C TRP A 133 -11.28 6.91 18.99
N HIS A 134 -12.39 6.55 18.37
CA HIS A 134 -13.21 7.47 17.58
C HIS A 134 -14.68 7.05 17.62
N ARG A 135 -15.54 7.98 17.21
CA ARG A 135 -16.97 7.71 17.05
C ARG A 135 -17.24 7.27 15.63
N ALA A 136 -18.18 6.32 15.47
CA ALA A 136 -18.72 6.00 14.15
C ALA A 136 -19.42 7.24 13.57
N GLU A 137 -19.14 7.55 12.31
CA GLU A 137 -19.79 8.66 11.60
C GLU A 137 -21.29 8.37 11.38
N HIS A 138 -21.63 7.10 11.14
CA HIS A 138 -22.98 6.63 10.90
C HIS A 138 -23.41 5.52 11.89
N PRO A 139 -23.64 5.86 13.18
CA PRO A 139 -23.85 4.87 14.24
C PRO A 139 -25.10 4.00 14.03
N ALA A 140 -26.16 4.55 13.45
CA ALA A 140 -27.39 3.79 13.16
C ALA A 140 -27.18 2.75 12.05
N GLN A 141 -26.45 3.13 10.99
CA GLN A 141 -26.13 2.22 9.89
C GLN A 141 -25.20 1.10 10.37
N LEU A 142 -24.18 1.44 11.17
CA LEU A 142 -23.29 0.44 11.76
C LEU A 142 -24.05 -0.56 12.64
N ARG A 143 -24.96 -0.12 13.51
CA ARG A 143 -25.79 -1.05 14.30
C ARG A 143 -26.68 -1.93 13.43
N ALA A 144 -27.27 -1.37 12.37
CA ALA A 144 -28.11 -2.13 11.45
C ALA A 144 -27.30 -3.23 10.73
N LEU A 145 -26.10 -2.89 10.26
CA LEU A 145 -25.19 -3.85 9.65
C LEU A 145 -24.78 -4.95 10.64
N LEU A 146 -24.37 -4.59 11.86
CA LEU A 146 -24.03 -5.57 12.91
C LEU A 146 -25.22 -6.48 13.26
N GLY A 147 -26.45 -5.95 13.23
CA GLY A 147 -27.67 -6.74 13.36
C GLY A 147 -27.88 -7.70 12.19
N LYS A 148 -27.69 -7.23 10.95
CA LYS A 148 -27.77 -8.06 9.73
C LYS A 148 -26.72 -9.19 9.74
N LEU A 149 -25.53 -8.90 10.26
CA LEU A 149 -24.44 -9.86 10.44
C LEU A 149 -24.71 -10.88 11.56
N GLY A 150 -25.77 -10.70 12.36
CA GLY A 150 -26.15 -11.63 13.42
C GLY A 150 -25.18 -11.63 14.61
N VAL A 151 -24.56 -10.48 14.91
CA VAL A 151 -23.62 -10.32 16.05
C VAL A 151 -24.18 -9.39 17.14
N MET A 152 -25.48 -9.12 17.09
CA MET A 152 -26.21 -8.25 18.03
C MET A 152 -27.31 -9.03 18.78
N GLY A 153 -27.22 -10.36 18.84
CA GLY A 153 -28.17 -11.20 19.56
C GLY A 153 -28.14 -11.01 21.07
N GLU A 154 -29.03 -11.71 21.76
CA GLU A 154 -29.16 -11.67 23.22
C GLU A 154 -27.89 -12.15 23.93
N ASP A 155 -27.74 -11.78 25.19
CA ASP A 155 -26.60 -12.22 26.00
C ASP A 155 -26.67 -13.73 26.22
N ALA A 156 -25.55 -14.42 26.02
CA ALA A 156 -25.45 -15.85 26.24
C ALA A 156 -24.99 -16.14 27.67
N ASP A 157 -25.48 -17.24 28.27
CA ASP A 157 -25.08 -17.67 29.62
C ASP A 157 -23.57 -17.93 29.75
N ALA A 158 -22.92 -18.32 28.65
CA ALA A 158 -21.48 -18.54 28.56
C ALA A 158 -20.71 -17.34 27.97
N GLY A 159 -21.40 -16.24 27.67
CA GLY A 159 -20.80 -15.02 27.16
C GLY A 159 -19.96 -14.31 28.22
N TYR A 160 -19.04 -13.45 27.76
CA TYR A 160 -18.31 -12.56 28.65
C TYR A 160 -18.34 -11.12 28.13
N GLY A 161 -18.28 -10.16 29.07
CA GLY A 161 -18.25 -8.74 28.76
C GLY A 161 -17.00 -8.32 27.99
N GLY A 162 -17.09 -7.22 27.26
CA GLY A 162 -16.01 -6.67 26.46
C GLY A 162 -14.74 -6.39 27.27
N ILE A 163 -13.61 -6.86 26.75
CA ILE A 163 -12.29 -6.51 27.29
C ILE A 163 -11.86 -5.17 26.70
N PHE A 164 -11.93 -4.13 27.51
CA PHE A 164 -11.48 -2.79 27.14
C PHE A 164 -9.99 -2.81 26.76
N PRO A 165 -9.59 -2.07 25.71
CA PRO A 165 -8.18 -1.85 25.38
C PRO A 165 -7.38 -1.39 26.60
N ALA A 166 -6.17 -1.93 26.75
CA ALA A 166 -5.24 -1.42 27.74
C ALA A 166 -4.88 0.05 27.45
N PRO A 167 -4.52 0.85 28.47
CA PRO A 167 -3.99 2.18 28.27
C PRO A 167 -2.80 2.16 27.31
N TRP A 168 -2.66 3.23 26.53
CA TRP A 168 -1.59 3.34 25.53
C TRP A 168 -0.21 3.13 26.15
N GLU A 169 0.48 2.07 25.74
CA GLU A 169 1.84 1.78 26.18
C GLU A 169 2.82 2.60 25.36
N SER A 170 3.54 3.52 26.00
CA SER A 170 4.68 4.17 25.37
C SER A 170 5.86 3.22 25.47
N GLN A 171 6.41 2.79 24.34
CA GLN A 171 7.65 2.01 24.33
C GLN A 171 8.79 2.89 24.87
N GLU A 172 9.09 2.79 26.16
CA GLU A 172 10.39 3.24 26.68
C GLU A 172 11.46 2.31 26.09
N PRO A 173 12.51 2.85 25.43
CA PRO A 173 13.65 2.05 25.07
C PRO A 173 14.45 1.77 26.35
N GLY A 174 14.17 0.64 27.00
CA GLY A 174 15.07 0.12 28.03
C GLY A 174 14.37 -0.48 29.25
N SER A 175 14.06 -1.76 29.15
CA SER A 175 14.37 -2.75 30.19
C SER A 175 14.08 -4.13 29.62
N ALA A 176 15.01 -4.63 28.81
CA ALA A 176 15.15 -6.07 28.67
C ALA A 176 15.56 -6.59 30.06
N SER A 177 14.57 -7.08 30.81
CA SER A 177 14.81 -7.91 31.98
C SER A 177 15.57 -9.15 31.51
N VAL A 178 16.89 -9.13 31.74
CA VAL A 178 17.79 -10.26 31.54
C VAL A 178 17.27 -11.41 32.42
N PRO A 179 16.82 -12.54 31.84
CA PRO A 179 16.54 -13.72 32.64
C PRO A 179 17.87 -14.28 33.18
N PRO A 180 17.92 -14.80 34.42
CA PRO A 180 19.14 -15.35 34.98
C PRO A 180 19.58 -16.57 34.15
N ALA A 181 20.84 -16.55 33.72
CA ALA A 181 21.46 -17.61 32.94
C ALA A 181 21.41 -18.96 33.66
N PRO A 182 20.87 -20.03 33.05
CA PRO A 182 21.17 -21.38 33.49
C PRO A 182 22.53 -21.81 32.94
N ALA A 183 23.27 -22.53 33.79
CA ALA A 183 24.61 -23.05 33.52
C ALA A 183 24.67 -23.87 32.22
N ALA A 184 25.82 -23.76 31.56
CA ALA A 184 26.15 -24.46 30.32
C ALA A 184 25.99 -25.99 30.48
N ASP A 185 25.19 -26.58 29.60
CA ASP A 185 25.47 -27.90 29.06
C ASP A 185 25.21 -27.91 27.55
N THR A 186 26.14 -28.54 26.85
CA THR A 186 26.36 -28.41 25.41
C THR A 186 25.45 -29.40 24.66
N ALA A 187 24.52 -28.89 23.84
CA ALA A 187 23.98 -29.63 22.71
C ALA A 187 23.51 -28.66 21.62
N ALA A 188 24.25 -28.67 20.50
CA ALA A 188 23.98 -27.87 19.32
C ALA A 188 22.75 -28.41 18.55
N VAL A 189 21.78 -27.54 18.28
CA VAL A 189 20.96 -27.61 17.05
C VAL A 189 20.85 -26.20 16.51
N ARG A 190 21.51 -25.96 15.37
CA ARG A 190 21.35 -24.72 14.59
C ARG A 190 20.09 -24.84 13.74
N VAL A 191 19.14 -23.94 13.93
CA VAL A 191 18.12 -23.61 12.92
C VAL A 191 18.25 -22.12 12.65
N GLY A 192 18.61 -21.79 11.40
CA GLY A 192 19.02 -20.46 11.00
C GLY A 192 17.89 -19.44 11.07
N ALA A 193 18.11 -18.37 11.81
CA ALA A 193 17.41 -17.11 11.62
C ALA A 193 18.05 -16.41 10.43
N SER A 194 17.28 -16.19 9.36
CA SER A 194 17.63 -15.22 8.33
C SER A 194 17.34 -13.83 8.89
N GLY A 195 18.27 -13.31 9.70
CA GLY A 195 18.44 -11.88 9.84
C GLY A 195 19.00 -11.37 8.52
N ALA A 196 18.24 -10.56 7.80
CA ALA A 196 18.78 -9.76 6.71
C ALA A 196 19.63 -8.67 7.33
N ASP A 197 20.94 -8.94 7.34
CA ASP A 197 22.01 -7.98 7.50
C ASP A 197 21.81 -6.78 6.55
N GLU A 198 21.86 -5.58 7.13
CA GLU A 198 22.34 -4.39 6.46
C GLU A 198 23.69 -4.72 5.80
N GLY A 199 23.68 -4.95 4.49
CA GLY A 199 24.92 -5.12 3.72
C GLY A 199 24.87 -6.04 2.52
N THR A 200 23.83 -6.87 2.35
CA THR A 200 23.89 -7.95 1.33
C THR A 200 22.59 -8.24 0.57
N GLU A 201 21.78 -7.23 0.23
CA GLU A 201 20.52 -7.44 -0.54
C GLU A 201 20.52 -6.89 -1.98
N TRP A 202 21.58 -6.21 -2.43
CA TRP A 202 21.62 -5.67 -3.80
C TRP A 202 21.63 -6.76 -4.90
N TRP A 203 22.04 -7.98 -4.56
CA TRP A 203 22.04 -9.12 -5.47
C TRP A 203 20.74 -9.92 -5.45
N ALA A 204 19.80 -9.70 -4.52
CA ALA A 204 18.50 -10.40 -4.49
C ALA A 204 17.46 -9.75 -5.42
N HIS A 205 17.69 -8.51 -5.86
CA HIS A 205 16.79 -7.74 -6.71
C HIS A 205 17.34 -7.46 -8.11
N TRP A 206 18.52 -8.01 -8.45
CA TRP A 206 19.16 -7.75 -9.75
C TRP A 206 18.33 -8.24 -10.95
N TRP A 207 17.51 -9.28 -10.77
CA TRP A 207 16.65 -9.78 -11.84
C TRP A 207 15.55 -8.79 -12.24
N TRP A 208 15.20 -7.84 -11.36
CA TRP A 208 14.27 -6.75 -11.67
C TRP A 208 14.93 -5.58 -12.40
N ALA A 209 16.28 -5.52 -12.45
CA ALA A 209 16.99 -4.56 -13.29
C ALA A 209 17.05 -4.98 -14.77
N LEU A 210 16.95 -6.29 -15.05
CA LEU A 210 16.95 -6.84 -16.42
C LEU A 210 15.85 -6.29 -17.34
N PRO A 211 14.56 -6.19 -16.93
CA PRO A 211 13.53 -5.64 -17.81
C PRO A 211 13.77 -4.16 -18.15
N GLY A 212 14.31 -3.37 -17.21
CA GLY A 212 14.65 -1.96 -17.46
C GLY A 212 15.83 -1.79 -18.44
N VAL A 213 16.88 -2.60 -18.28
CA VAL A 213 18.06 -2.56 -19.18
C VAL A 213 17.73 -3.12 -20.56
N ALA A 214 16.91 -4.17 -20.66
CA ALA A 214 16.45 -4.71 -21.93
C ALA A 214 15.57 -3.70 -22.69
N ALA A 215 14.64 -3.03 -21.99
CA ALA A 215 13.83 -1.97 -22.58
C ALA A 215 14.67 -0.77 -23.06
N GLY A 216 15.67 -0.35 -22.26
CA GLY A 216 16.60 0.71 -22.64
C GLY A 216 17.49 0.36 -23.85
N ALA A 217 17.96 -0.89 -23.95
CA ALA A 217 18.75 -1.37 -25.08
C ALA A 217 17.95 -1.47 -26.37
N VAL A 218 16.69 -1.94 -26.30
CA VAL A 218 15.77 -1.95 -27.44
C VAL A 218 15.48 -0.52 -27.91
N LEU A 219 15.23 0.41 -26.97
CA LEU A 219 15.00 1.81 -27.29
C LEU A 219 16.23 2.47 -27.96
N ALA A 220 17.45 2.18 -27.45
CA ALA A 220 18.69 2.69 -28.03
C ALA A 220 18.96 2.12 -29.44
N LEU A 221 18.63 0.84 -29.68
CA LEU A 221 18.77 0.21 -30.99
C LEU A 221 17.73 0.70 -32.00
N VAL A 222 16.50 1.00 -31.57
CA VAL A 222 15.44 1.58 -32.40
C VAL A 222 15.72 3.05 -32.74
N LEU A 223 16.40 3.81 -31.87
CA LEU A 223 16.81 5.20 -32.11
C LEU A 223 18.15 5.34 -32.85
N ARG A 224 18.96 4.28 -32.91
CA ARG A 224 20.27 4.25 -33.60
C ARG A 224 20.25 4.65 -35.09
N PRO A 225 19.20 4.36 -35.88
CA PRO A 225 19.11 4.79 -37.29
C PRO A 225 18.80 6.28 -37.44
N LEU A 226 18.29 6.95 -36.40
CA LEU A 226 17.96 8.38 -36.40
C LEU A 226 19.16 9.25 -36.02
N ALA A 227 20.02 8.78 -35.11
CA ALA A 227 21.25 9.49 -34.74
C ALA A 227 22.34 9.42 -35.83
N SER A 228 22.31 8.41 -36.71
CA SER A 228 23.26 8.26 -37.82
C SER A 228 22.89 9.04 -39.09
N GLN A 229 21.74 9.74 -39.10
CA GLN A 229 21.31 10.58 -40.24
C GLN A 229 21.41 12.11 -39.97
N GLY A 230 22.20 12.51 -38.96
CA GLY A 230 22.59 13.92 -38.73
C GLY A 230 23.86 14.33 -39.51
N PRO A 231 23.94 15.56 -40.08
CA PRO A 231 24.89 15.91 -41.12
C PRO A 231 26.25 16.34 -40.54
N VAL A 232 27.07 15.38 -40.10
CA VAL A 232 28.44 15.67 -39.59
C VAL A 232 29.42 16.01 -40.72
N ASN A 233 29.01 15.91 -42.00
CA ASN A 233 29.91 16.10 -43.14
C ASN A 233 29.89 17.52 -43.76
N ARG A 234 29.24 18.50 -43.14
CA ARG A 234 29.10 19.87 -43.73
C ARG A 234 30.21 20.85 -43.33
N TRP A 235 31.08 20.50 -42.37
CA TRP A 235 32.15 21.38 -41.88
C TRP A 235 33.52 21.19 -42.56
N ARG A 236 33.70 20.14 -43.38
CA ARG A 236 34.95 19.91 -44.12
C ARG A 236 34.99 20.61 -45.50
N TRP A 237 33.85 21.11 -46.00
CA TRP A 237 33.74 21.75 -47.31
C TRP A 237 33.83 23.29 -47.29
N LEU A 238 33.91 23.91 -46.11
CA LEU A 238 33.96 25.38 -45.94
C LEU A 238 35.38 25.95 -45.77
N ARG A 239 36.44 25.13 -45.92
CA ARG A 239 37.84 25.60 -45.83
C ARG A 239 38.65 25.47 -47.13
N GLY A 240 37.96 25.40 -48.26
CA GLY A 240 38.62 25.38 -49.56
C GLY A 240 37.76 26.06 -50.61
N ARG A 241 38.30 27.16 -51.17
CA ARG A 241 37.90 27.83 -52.43
C ARG A 241 37.03 29.08 -52.27
N SER A 242 37.70 30.20 -52.02
CA SER A 242 37.44 31.47 -52.73
C SER A 242 38.56 31.62 -53.78
N SER A 243 38.26 31.42 -55.07
CA SER A 243 37.90 32.42 -56.09
C SER A 243 39.15 33.22 -56.52
N GLY A 244 39.68 33.12 -57.74
CA GLY A 244 39.04 33.14 -59.06
C GLY A 244 39.64 34.33 -59.87
N PRO A 245 39.76 34.27 -61.21
CA PRO A 245 40.74 35.03 -61.99
C PRO A 245 40.25 36.40 -62.53
N GLY A 246 41.21 37.29 -62.84
CA GLY A 246 41.20 38.22 -63.98
C GLY A 246 40.45 39.57 -63.83
N GLN A 247 41.21 40.65 -63.60
CA GLN A 247 40.95 41.99 -64.16
C GLN A 247 42.33 42.67 -64.37
N GLU A 248 42.70 42.79 -65.62
CA GLU A 248 43.77 43.65 -66.13
C GLU A 248 43.18 45.05 -66.33
N LEU A 249 43.85 46.12 -65.89
CA LEU A 249 43.85 47.44 -66.55
C LEU A 249 44.86 48.40 -65.89
N ARG A 250 45.53 49.14 -66.78
CA ARG A 250 46.62 50.11 -66.63
C ARG A 250 46.25 51.32 -65.76
N ASP A 251 47.21 51.90 -65.04
CA ASP A 251 47.95 53.12 -65.46
C ASP A 251 48.92 53.61 -64.37
N VAL A 252 49.94 54.36 -64.86
CA VAL A 252 51.07 55.06 -64.21
C VAL A 252 52.33 54.24 -63.90
#